data_AF-A0A7W9U1R5-F1
#
_entry.id   AF-A0A7W9U1R5-F1
#
_cell.length_a   1.000
_cell.length_b   1.000
_cell.length_c   1.000
_cell.angle_alpha   90.00
_cell.angle_beta   90.00
_cell.angle_gamma   90.00
#
_symmetry.space_group_name_H-M   'P 1'
#
loop_
_entity.id
_entity.type
_entity.pdbx_description
1 polymer ?
#
loop_
_entity_poly.entity_id
_entity_poly.type
_entity_poly.pdbx_seq_one_letter_code
_entity_poly.pdbx_strand_id
1 'polypeptide(L)'
;MFVRATYDREKRTVHYFDEEGNETLYIGGSFAWRTTNPGNLTKPGGYVMKSAIGYAQRTSNSKAQFIIFPDRAAGQEAHQKLLKSVYGDSTIRGMITAYAPPSENDTEGYINFVTKKAGVSSTDLVGALPDDKFRAVSAAMEQKEGWVPGVIRYLGKPVQVQVLDKLSQPFVGQTLQIKGSNASLDVKTDENGGLPWLYSGLLGQDINLAYKREDSDESVGQISMTSGANAFTFNAPYFLVSTRPRLHAKDASSRPRVHIVQSGETLSAIAGRYGTTVDAIVALNGLKDANHIYARQHLKIPAHDDTAQMVRMSAAKPGGGAQVQSAAGASNIVATPHAASVSAGTSSAVASASAVSQAYPVSAPQPAASHPEAGGSSASPGGASSHPASMAATTGVTPAAGVVHQHAPNGHPQTVVSSPNLEPSGAVWCSRFPGSGELGSLNDSFKAKASAFINAMRDAHISVRINAALRPIQRSYLMYHAFEIAKGRERPDRVPSWAGVNIDWVHRNADGSMNLQQSIDAAKAMCRGYGINIHSATQAVGRPGRSRHNYGAAVDLNIAGYVGKRIRDASGTQVQLDSFADLKQVGHDYGVIYYPHENMHWSDTGH
;
A
#
# COMPACT_ATOMS: atom_id res chain seq x y z
N MET A 1 1.74 19.14 -11.77
CA MET A 1 3.02 19.01 -11.01
C MET A 1 2.67 18.55 -9.60
N PHE A 2 3.47 17.72 -8.92
CA PHE A 2 3.18 17.37 -7.53
C PHE A 2 3.51 18.54 -6.60
N VAL A 3 2.60 18.86 -5.70
CA VAL A 3 2.75 19.98 -4.75
C VAL A 3 2.76 19.50 -3.30
N ARG A 4 2.34 18.27 -3.04
CA ARG A 4 2.34 17.67 -1.71
C ARG A 4 2.61 16.17 -1.77
N ALA A 5 3.29 15.64 -0.76
CA ALA A 5 3.46 14.21 -0.57
C ALA A 5 3.37 13.77 0.89
N THR A 6 2.82 12.59 1.14
CA THR A 6 2.77 11.96 2.47
C THR A 6 3.32 10.54 2.43
N TYR A 7 4.14 10.19 3.42
CA TYR A 7 4.76 8.86 3.53
C TYR A 7 4.00 7.99 4.54
N ASP A 8 3.47 6.86 4.08
CA ASP A 8 2.99 5.78 4.96
C ASP A 8 4.17 4.83 5.23
N ARG A 9 4.70 4.93 6.44
CA ARG A 9 5.85 4.12 6.88
C ARG A 9 5.54 2.63 6.92
N GLU A 10 4.33 2.27 7.35
CA GLU A 10 3.94 0.88 7.59
C GLU A 10 3.77 0.14 6.27
N LYS A 11 3.09 0.80 5.32
CA LYS A 11 2.89 0.26 3.97
C LYS A 11 4.10 0.49 3.05
N ARG A 12 5.05 1.31 3.49
CA ARG A 12 6.20 1.78 2.70
C ARG A 12 5.73 2.36 1.37
N THR A 13 4.72 3.22 1.42
CA THR A 13 4.16 3.93 0.26
C THR A 13 4.33 5.43 0.40
N VAL A 14 4.48 6.14 -0.72
CA VAL A 14 4.39 7.61 -0.76
C VAL A 14 3.21 7.98 -1.62
N HIS A 15 2.35 8.84 -1.08
CA HIS A 15 1.16 9.37 -1.73
C HIS A 15 1.51 10.78 -2.21
N TYR A 16 1.56 10.97 -3.53
CA TYR A 16 1.81 12.25 -4.17
C TYR A 16 0.50 12.90 -4.61
N PHE A 17 0.40 14.21 -4.43
CA PHE A 17 -0.77 14.99 -4.77
C PHE A 17 -0.39 16.16 -5.69
N ASP A 18 -1.12 16.31 -6.79
CA ASP A 18 -1.01 17.48 -7.67
C ASP A 18 -1.84 18.67 -7.18
N GLU A 19 -1.84 19.77 -7.93
CA GLU A 19 -2.53 21.02 -7.60
C GLU A 19 -4.05 20.81 -7.53
N GLU A 20 -4.56 19.97 -8.41
CA GLU A 20 -5.96 19.57 -8.52
C GLU A 20 -6.39 18.62 -7.39
N GLY A 21 -5.42 18.01 -6.69
CA GLY A 21 -5.61 17.08 -5.58
C GLY A 21 -5.75 15.62 -6.02
N ASN A 22 -5.39 15.28 -7.26
CA ASN A 22 -5.30 13.90 -7.69
C ASN A 22 -4.14 13.20 -6.99
N GLU A 23 -4.37 11.95 -6.63
CA GLU A 23 -3.42 11.14 -5.90
C GLU A 23 -2.68 10.16 -6.82
N THR A 24 -1.37 10.07 -6.65
CA THR A 24 -0.51 9.07 -7.27
C THR A 24 0.25 8.32 -6.18
N LEU A 25 0.14 6.99 -6.18
CA LEU A 25 0.71 6.13 -5.16
C LEU A 25 2.01 5.47 -5.65
N TYR A 26 3.09 5.68 -4.90
CA TYR A 26 4.39 5.04 -5.12
C TYR A 26 4.54 3.87 -4.15
N ILE A 27 4.65 2.65 -4.69
CA ILE A 27 4.60 1.38 -3.94
C ILE A 27 5.90 0.60 -4.17
N GLY A 28 6.50 0.08 -3.09
CA GLY A 28 7.74 -0.69 -3.21
C GLY A 28 8.92 0.18 -3.69
N GLY A 29 9.93 -0.42 -4.31
CA GLY A 29 11.17 0.29 -4.66
C GLY A 29 12.03 0.67 -3.44
N SER A 30 13.06 1.48 -3.64
CA SER A 30 13.87 2.03 -2.56
C SER A 30 13.20 3.22 -1.90
N PHE A 31 13.64 3.54 -0.68
CA PHE A 31 13.14 4.72 0.03
C PHE A 31 13.47 6.02 -0.72
N ALA A 32 14.68 6.15 -1.26
CA ALA A 32 15.12 7.27 -2.07
C ALA A 32 14.26 7.45 -3.34
N TRP A 33 13.92 6.34 -4.03
CA TRP A 33 13.03 6.39 -5.19
C TRP A 33 11.63 6.87 -4.82
N ARG A 34 11.02 6.27 -3.79
CA ARG A 34 9.66 6.64 -3.37
C ARG A 34 9.54 8.09 -2.92
N THR A 35 10.59 8.62 -2.31
CA THR A 35 10.63 9.99 -1.79
C THR A 35 11.23 10.99 -2.78
N THR A 36 11.54 10.54 -4.02
CA THR A 36 12.23 11.32 -5.05
C THR A 36 13.47 12.07 -4.51
N ASN A 37 14.12 11.46 -3.51
CA ASN A 37 15.18 12.05 -2.71
C ASN A 37 16.45 11.22 -2.90
N PRO A 38 17.20 11.47 -3.98
CA PRO A 38 18.26 10.57 -4.42
C PRO A 38 19.52 10.66 -3.54
N GLY A 39 19.67 11.73 -2.74
CA GLY A 39 20.75 11.89 -1.77
C GLY A 39 20.32 11.73 -0.31
N ASN A 40 19.17 11.07 -0.04
CA ASN A 40 18.67 10.89 1.34
C ASN A 40 18.69 12.19 2.19
N LEU A 41 18.40 13.33 1.56
CA LEU A 41 18.44 14.64 2.19
C LEU A 41 17.48 14.70 3.38
N THR A 42 17.97 15.19 4.52
CA THR A 42 17.16 15.37 5.72
C THR A 42 16.82 16.85 5.90
N LYS A 43 15.71 17.10 6.60
CA LYS A 43 15.22 18.44 6.92
C LYS A 43 16.29 19.17 7.77
N PRO A 44 16.84 20.30 7.29
CA PRO A 44 17.74 21.12 8.09
C PRO A 44 16.98 21.76 9.26
N GLY A 45 17.65 21.92 10.41
CA GLY A 45 17.03 22.55 11.59
C GLY A 45 16.69 24.03 11.40
N GLY A 46 17.43 24.75 10.56
CA GLY A 46 17.37 26.22 10.44
C GLY A 46 16.77 26.81 9.16
N TYR A 47 16.36 25.98 8.18
CA TYR A 47 15.80 26.49 6.92
C TYR A 47 14.77 25.53 6.29
N VAL A 48 13.73 26.10 5.66
CA VAL A 48 12.70 25.38 4.91
C VAL A 48 13.09 25.32 3.43
N MET A 49 13.39 24.12 2.94
CA MET A 49 13.70 23.91 1.54
C MET A 49 12.44 24.13 0.68
N LYS A 50 12.41 25.19 -0.14
CA LYS A 50 11.24 25.54 -0.97
C LYS A 50 10.77 24.43 -1.91
N SER A 51 11.68 23.57 -2.37
CA SER A 51 11.35 22.42 -3.24
C SER A 51 10.83 21.19 -2.48
N ALA A 52 10.76 21.23 -1.14
CA ALA A 52 10.21 20.14 -0.35
C ALA A 52 8.68 20.14 -0.40
N ILE A 53 8.09 19.03 -0.83
CA ILE A 53 6.62 18.84 -0.86
C ILE A 53 6.12 17.88 0.22
N GLY A 54 7.03 17.29 0.99
CA GLY A 54 6.68 16.38 2.07
C GLY A 54 7.88 15.98 2.92
N TYR A 55 7.61 15.23 3.99
CA TYR A 55 8.64 14.68 4.86
C TYR A 55 8.35 13.22 5.19
N ALA A 56 9.40 12.41 5.29
CA ALA A 56 9.32 10.98 5.56
C ALA A 56 10.22 10.59 6.75
N GLN A 57 9.70 9.80 7.68
CA GLN A 57 10.49 9.19 8.75
C GLN A 57 10.77 7.73 8.42
N ARG A 58 12.06 7.39 8.25
CA ARG A 58 12.47 6.04 7.83
C ARG A 58 12.26 4.99 8.92
N THR A 59 12.42 5.35 10.20
CA THR A 59 12.18 4.48 11.35
C THR A 59 11.39 5.22 12.43
N SER A 60 10.72 4.50 13.32
CA SER A 60 9.92 5.08 14.41
C SER A 60 10.74 5.91 15.41
N ASN A 61 12.03 5.61 15.53
CA ASN A 61 12.92 6.21 16.52
C ASN A 61 13.87 7.26 15.90
N SER A 62 13.79 7.46 14.59
CA SER A 62 14.62 8.44 13.89
C SER A 62 14.15 9.87 14.20
N LYS A 63 15.07 10.69 14.71
CA LYS A 63 14.86 12.15 14.79
C LYS A 63 14.97 12.82 13.41
N ALA A 64 15.60 12.16 12.44
CA ALA A 64 15.75 12.66 11.08
C ALA A 64 14.45 12.51 10.28
N GLN A 65 14.01 13.62 9.70
CA GLN A 65 12.94 13.69 8.70
C GLN A 65 13.58 13.84 7.32
N PHE A 66 13.38 12.86 6.44
CA PHE A 66 13.85 12.91 5.06
C PHE A 66 12.91 13.77 4.23
N ILE A 67 13.45 14.54 3.30
CA ILE A 67 12.67 15.40 2.41
C ILE A 67 12.02 14.54 1.31
N ILE A 68 10.82 14.92 0.88
CA ILE A 68 10.16 14.39 -0.32
C ILE A 68 10.08 15.50 -1.36
N PHE A 69 10.51 15.22 -2.59
CA PHE A 69 10.57 16.19 -3.69
C PHE A 69 9.43 16.01 -4.70
N PRO A 70 9.06 17.02 -5.49
CA PRO A 70 8.00 16.89 -6.49
C PRO A 70 8.37 15.93 -7.62
N ASP A 71 9.64 15.85 -7.96
CA ASP A 71 10.15 14.94 -8.97
C ASP A 71 11.64 14.70 -8.74
N ARG A 72 12.20 13.83 -9.58
CA ARG A 72 13.62 13.49 -9.52
C ARG A 72 14.51 14.69 -9.83
N ALA A 73 14.15 15.56 -10.77
CA ALA A 73 14.98 16.69 -11.16
C ALA A 73 15.13 17.69 -10.00
N ALA A 74 14.04 18.00 -9.31
CA ALA A 74 14.04 18.83 -8.11
C ALA A 74 14.86 18.21 -6.98
N GLY A 75 14.76 16.89 -6.78
CA GLY A 75 15.58 16.18 -5.79
C GLY A 75 17.08 16.19 -6.14
N GLN A 76 17.42 16.04 -7.42
CA GLN A 76 18.80 16.13 -7.90
C GLN A 76 19.38 17.53 -7.76
N GLU A 77 18.61 18.57 -8.12
CA GLU A 77 19.03 19.97 -7.96
C GLU A 77 19.28 20.30 -6.48
N ALA A 78 18.37 19.87 -5.60
CA ALA A 78 18.52 20.05 -4.16
C ALA A 78 19.75 19.31 -3.60
N HIS A 79 19.99 18.07 -4.05
CA HIS A 79 21.16 17.29 -3.69
C HIS A 79 22.45 17.99 -4.13
N GLN A 80 22.54 18.39 -5.39
CA GLN A 80 23.68 19.12 -5.96
C GLN A 80 23.94 20.43 -5.21
N LYS A 81 22.89 21.20 -4.92
CA LYS A 81 23.00 22.46 -4.18
C LYS A 81 23.52 22.24 -2.76
N LEU A 82 23.01 21.22 -2.07
CA LEU A 82 23.47 20.84 -0.73
C LEU A 82 24.96 20.47 -0.77
N LEU A 83 25.35 19.59 -1.70
CA LEU A 83 26.73 19.14 -1.83
C LEU A 83 27.70 20.31 -2.07
N LYS A 84 27.38 21.24 -2.98
CA LYS A 84 28.21 22.44 -3.18
C LYS A 84 28.25 23.34 -1.93
N SER A 85 27.12 23.53 -1.26
CA SER A 85 27.04 24.45 -0.11
C SER A 85 27.71 23.94 1.16
N VAL A 86 27.65 22.63 1.42
CA VAL A 86 28.16 22.02 2.65
C VAL A 86 29.58 21.51 2.47
N TYR A 87 29.89 20.96 1.30
CA TYR A 87 31.15 20.27 1.03
C TYR A 87 32.00 20.96 -0.03
N GLY A 88 31.66 22.17 -0.47
CA GLY A 88 32.40 22.89 -1.51
C GLY A 88 33.91 22.98 -1.26
N ASP A 89 34.30 23.20 -0.02
CA ASP A 89 35.70 23.29 0.41
C ASP A 89 36.30 21.93 0.84
N SER A 90 35.52 20.85 0.77
CA SER A 90 35.98 19.50 1.08
C SER A 90 36.51 18.80 -0.17
N THR A 91 37.47 17.89 0.04
CA THR A 91 37.83 16.91 -0.99
C THR A 91 36.71 15.88 -1.18
N ILE A 92 36.66 15.19 -2.32
CA ILE A 92 35.72 14.08 -2.55
C ILE A 92 35.79 13.04 -1.42
N ARG A 93 36.99 12.70 -0.95
CA ARG A 93 37.19 11.83 0.21
C ARG A 93 36.60 12.42 1.48
N GLY A 94 36.87 13.70 1.78
CA GLY A 94 36.34 14.38 2.95
C GLY A 94 34.81 14.40 2.96
N MET A 95 34.21 14.75 1.82
CA MET A 95 32.77 14.73 1.61
C MET A 95 32.17 13.34 1.88
N ILE A 96 32.67 12.29 1.21
CA ILE A 96 32.10 10.93 1.36
C ILE A 96 32.34 10.37 2.76
N THR A 97 33.46 10.70 3.42
CA THR A 97 33.73 10.28 4.80
C THR A 97 32.76 10.92 5.80
N ALA A 98 32.42 12.19 5.61
CA ALA A 98 31.41 12.86 6.42
C ALA A 98 29.98 12.36 6.10
N TYR A 99 29.72 12.08 4.82
CA TYR A 99 28.41 11.67 4.34
C TYR A 99 28.06 10.21 4.66
N ALA A 100 29.04 9.29 4.54
CA ALA A 100 28.92 7.87 4.84
C ALA A 100 30.09 7.43 5.73
N PRO A 101 30.02 7.65 7.06
CA PRO A 101 31.13 7.40 7.98
C PRO A 101 31.57 5.93 8.02
N PRO A 102 32.88 5.65 8.19
CA PRO A 102 33.41 4.28 8.22
C PRO A 102 32.89 3.41 9.37
N SER A 103 32.39 4.03 10.45
CA SER A 103 31.77 3.33 11.56
C SER A 103 30.48 2.60 11.18
N GLU A 104 29.83 3.02 10.10
CA GLU A 104 28.52 2.53 9.68
C GLU A 104 28.50 2.01 8.23
N ASN A 105 29.52 2.32 7.42
CA ASN A 105 29.51 2.10 5.98
C ASN A 105 30.88 1.63 5.46
N ASP A 106 30.89 0.96 4.30
CA ASP A 106 32.10 0.75 3.50
C ASP A 106 32.48 2.05 2.76
N THR A 107 33.07 2.99 3.52
CA THR A 107 33.44 4.31 3.03
C THR A 107 34.48 4.26 1.93
N GLU A 108 35.49 3.39 2.05
CA GLU A 108 36.51 3.25 0.99
C GLU A 108 35.92 2.68 -0.29
N GLY A 109 35.05 1.67 -0.20
CA GLY A 109 34.31 1.17 -1.37
C GLY A 109 33.37 2.22 -1.97
N TYR A 110 32.81 3.13 -1.17
CA TYR A 110 32.05 4.28 -1.64
C TYR A 110 32.95 5.25 -2.42
N ILE A 111 34.06 5.69 -1.82
CA ILE A 111 35.02 6.61 -2.45
C ILE A 111 35.50 6.05 -3.78
N ASN A 112 35.93 4.78 -3.81
CA ASN A 112 36.41 4.12 -5.02
C ASN A 112 35.32 4.04 -6.10
N PHE A 113 34.07 3.77 -5.72
CA PHE A 113 32.96 3.75 -6.64
C PHE A 113 32.71 5.13 -7.29
N VAL A 114 32.62 6.18 -6.47
CA VAL A 114 32.30 7.54 -6.95
C VAL A 114 33.42 8.10 -7.82
N THR A 115 34.67 8.01 -7.37
CA THR A 115 35.85 8.52 -8.09
C THR A 115 36.01 7.84 -9.45
N LYS A 116 35.90 6.50 -9.50
CA LYS A 116 35.95 5.73 -10.74
C LYS A 116 34.81 6.08 -11.70
N LYS A 117 33.58 6.22 -11.18
CA LYS A 117 32.40 6.48 -12.01
C LYS A 117 32.36 7.91 -12.56
N ALA A 118 32.72 8.89 -11.74
CA ALA A 118 32.71 10.29 -12.12
C ALA A 118 33.97 10.72 -12.88
N GLY A 119 35.04 9.91 -12.83
CA GLY A 119 36.33 10.23 -13.43
C GLY A 119 36.95 11.46 -12.77
N VAL A 120 37.02 11.44 -11.44
CA VAL A 120 37.61 12.48 -10.57
C VAL A 120 38.55 11.83 -9.55
N SER A 121 39.48 12.60 -8.99
CA SER A 121 40.35 12.15 -7.90
C SER A 121 39.65 12.24 -6.55
N SER A 122 40.03 11.35 -5.63
CA SER A 122 39.58 11.43 -4.22
C SER A 122 40.04 12.71 -3.50
N THR A 123 41.05 13.40 -4.03
CA THR A 123 41.62 14.64 -3.49
C THR A 123 41.08 15.90 -4.16
N ASP A 124 40.25 15.78 -5.21
CA ASP A 124 39.67 16.95 -5.88
C ASP A 124 38.70 17.67 -4.94
N LEU A 125 38.70 19.01 -4.98
CA LEU A 125 37.77 19.84 -4.21
C LEU A 125 36.40 19.87 -4.89
N VAL A 126 35.34 19.57 -4.15
CA VAL A 126 33.97 19.48 -4.68
C VAL A 126 33.52 20.77 -5.35
N GLY A 127 33.82 21.92 -4.75
CA GLY A 127 33.44 23.24 -5.27
C GLY A 127 34.27 23.72 -6.46
N ALA A 128 35.45 23.14 -6.68
CA ALA A 128 36.33 23.48 -7.80
C ALA A 128 36.13 22.59 -9.04
N LEU A 129 35.30 21.54 -8.93
CA LEU A 129 35.01 20.66 -10.05
C LEU A 129 34.24 21.38 -11.17
N PRO A 130 34.57 21.12 -12.45
CA PRO A 130 33.71 21.45 -13.57
C PRO A 130 32.29 20.92 -13.38
N ASP A 131 31.27 21.64 -13.87
CA ASP A 131 29.86 21.31 -13.61
C ASP A 131 29.45 19.91 -14.11
N ASP A 132 30.02 19.45 -15.22
CA ASP A 132 29.81 18.09 -15.75
C ASP A 132 30.38 17.02 -14.81
N LYS A 133 31.59 17.24 -14.28
CA LYS A 133 32.24 16.36 -13.31
C LYS A 133 31.51 16.33 -11.98
N PHE A 134 31.11 17.49 -11.50
CA PHE A 134 30.31 17.60 -10.28
C PHE A 134 28.96 16.89 -10.42
N ARG A 135 28.27 17.03 -11.54
CA ARG A 135 27.03 16.28 -11.84
C ARG A 135 27.28 14.78 -11.90
N ALA A 136 28.41 14.33 -12.45
CA ALA A 136 28.79 12.92 -12.49
C ALA A 136 29.06 12.36 -11.08
N VAL A 137 29.68 13.14 -10.18
CA VAL A 137 29.85 12.79 -8.76
C VAL A 137 28.49 12.62 -8.09
N SER A 138 27.59 13.60 -8.23
CA SER A 138 26.21 13.51 -7.70
C SER A 138 25.52 12.24 -8.21
N ALA A 139 25.53 12.01 -9.53
CA ALA A 139 24.88 10.84 -10.13
C ALA A 139 25.47 9.50 -9.65
N ALA A 140 26.78 9.44 -9.42
CA ALA A 140 27.44 8.25 -8.85
C ALA A 140 26.99 8.01 -7.41
N MET A 141 26.95 9.05 -6.57
CA MET A 141 26.44 8.93 -5.20
C MET A 141 25.00 8.41 -5.19
N GLU A 142 24.12 8.96 -6.03
CA GLU A 142 22.73 8.50 -6.13
C GLU A 142 22.60 7.02 -6.52
N GLN A 143 23.48 6.53 -7.40
CA GLN A 143 23.51 5.12 -7.74
C GLN A 143 23.94 4.25 -6.55
N LYS A 144 24.91 4.72 -5.77
CA LYS A 144 25.39 4.03 -4.56
C LYS A 144 24.34 4.02 -3.46
N GLU A 145 23.56 5.08 -3.32
CA GLU A 145 22.43 5.19 -2.37
C GLU A 145 21.24 4.26 -2.70
N GLY A 146 21.27 3.59 -3.86
CA GLY A 146 20.28 2.59 -4.24
C GLY A 146 18.98 3.25 -4.70
N TRP A 147 18.96 3.68 -5.96
CA TRP A 147 17.73 4.08 -6.64
C TRP A 147 17.05 2.86 -7.27
N VAL A 148 16.09 2.26 -6.55
CA VAL A 148 15.36 1.09 -7.03
C VAL A 148 13.92 1.49 -7.34
N PRO A 149 13.49 1.46 -8.61
CA PRO A 149 12.11 1.76 -8.97
C PRO A 149 11.12 0.78 -8.34
N GLY A 150 9.98 1.32 -7.90
CA GLY A 150 8.81 0.56 -7.50
C GLY A 150 7.71 0.65 -8.54
N VAL A 151 6.47 0.48 -8.10
CA VAL A 151 5.27 0.64 -8.91
C VAL A 151 4.69 2.02 -8.65
N ILE A 152 4.37 2.74 -9.72
CA ILE A 152 3.58 3.98 -9.67
C ILE A 152 2.16 3.62 -10.08
N ARG A 153 1.19 3.94 -9.23
CA ARG A 153 -0.23 3.76 -9.52
C ARG A 153 -0.95 5.10 -9.40
N TYR A 154 -1.47 5.59 -10.52
CA TYR A 154 -2.36 6.74 -10.52
C TYR A 154 -3.72 6.32 -9.93
N LEU A 155 -4.18 7.02 -8.89
CA LEU A 155 -5.45 6.74 -8.22
C LEU A 155 -6.54 7.74 -8.61
N GLY A 156 -6.14 8.95 -9.03
CA GLY A 156 -7.06 10.04 -9.30
C GLY A 156 -7.48 10.75 -8.01
N LYS A 157 -8.49 11.61 -8.12
CA LYS A 157 -8.96 12.41 -6.98
C LYS A 157 -9.69 11.52 -5.97
N PRO A 158 -9.32 11.57 -4.68
CA PRO A 158 -9.99 10.78 -3.67
C PRO A 158 -11.40 11.33 -3.42
N VAL A 159 -12.39 10.44 -3.41
CA VAL A 159 -13.80 10.77 -3.17
C VAL A 159 -14.24 10.20 -1.83
N GLN A 160 -14.79 11.07 -0.97
CA GLN A 160 -15.39 10.67 0.29
C GLN A 160 -16.87 10.33 0.08
N VAL A 161 -17.36 9.25 0.70
CA VAL A 161 -18.78 8.91 0.66
C VAL A 161 -19.28 8.73 2.08
N GLN A 162 -20.41 9.36 2.39
CA GLN A 162 -21.11 9.20 3.64
C GLN A 162 -22.50 8.62 3.38
N VAL A 163 -22.90 7.66 4.19
CA VAL A 163 -24.22 7.06 4.17
C VAL A 163 -24.92 7.43 5.46
N LEU A 164 -26.05 8.10 5.32
CA LEU A 164 -26.92 8.51 6.40
C LEU A 164 -28.24 7.77 6.32
N ASP A 165 -28.93 7.70 7.45
CA ASP A 165 -30.30 7.22 7.52
C ASP A 165 -31.31 8.34 7.23
N LYS A 166 -32.61 8.00 7.25
CA LYS A 166 -33.71 8.95 7.02
C LYS A 166 -33.76 10.10 8.03
N LEU A 167 -33.19 9.93 9.21
CA LEU A 167 -33.10 10.95 10.25
C LEU A 167 -31.79 11.76 10.14
N SER A 168 -31.06 11.60 9.03
CA SER A 168 -29.74 12.21 8.78
C SER A 168 -28.68 11.80 9.79
N GLN A 169 -28.83 10.63 10.41
CA GLN A 169 -27.84 10.06 11.31
C GLN A 169 -26.86 9.16 10.55
N PRO A 170 -25.58 9.09 10.96
CA PRO A 170 -24.61 8.12 10.47
C PRO A 170 -25.16 6.70 10.36
N PHE A 171 -25.11 6.11 9.17
CA PHE A 171 -25.53 4.72 8.99
C PHE A 171 -24.36 3.77 9.28
N VAL A 172 -24.09 3.54 10.57
CA VAL A 172 -22.87 2.93 11.09
C VAL A 172 -22.83 1.41 10.94
N GLY A 173 -21.66 0.87 10.62
CA GLY A 173 -21.39 -0.55 10.70
C GLY A 173 -22.12 -1.40 9.65
N GLN A 174 -22.67 -0.78 8.62
CA GLN A 174 -23.39 -1.46 7.56
C GLN A 174 -22.41 -1.96 6.51
N THR A 175 -22.53 -3.24 6.16
CA THR A 175 -21.77 -3.82 5.04
C THR A 175 -22.40 -3.39 3.73
N LEU A 176 -21.58 -2.77 2.89
CA LEU A 176 -21.90 -2.29 1.56
C LEU A 176 -20.91 -2.90 0.56
N GLN A 177 -21.41 -3.23 -0.61
CA GLN A 177 -20.60 -3.60 -1.74
C GLN A 177 -20.48 -2.42 -2.70
N ILE A 178 -19.25 -2.09 -3.05
CA ILE A 178 -18.91 -1.06 -4.02
C ILE A 178 -18.50 -1.75 -5.30
N LYS A 179 -19.28 -1.58 -6.36
CA LYS A 179 -19.05 -2.17 -7.68
C LYS A 179 -18.65 -1.08 -8.65
N GLY A 180 -17.43 -1.11 -9.14
CA GLY A 180 -17.02 -0.32 -10.29
C GLY A 180 -16.65 -1.21 -11.47
N SER A 181 -16.34 -0.60 -12.62
CA SER A 181 -15.94 -1.33 -13.84
C SER A 181 -14.68 -2.17 -13.67
N ASN A 182 -13.77 -1.73 -12.77
CA ASN A 182 -12.44 -2.32 -12.63
C ASN A 182 -12.31 -3.25 -11.42
N ALA A 183 -13.14 -3.06 -10.39
CA ALA A 183 -13.11 -3.84 -9.16
C ALA A 183 -14.44 -3.78 -8.40
N SER A 184 -14.69 -4.81 -7.60
CA SER A 184 -15.75 -4.84 -6.59
C SER A 184 -15.12 -5.04 -5.22
N LEU A 185 -15.59 -4.31 -4.21
CA LEU A 185 -15.09 -4.41 -2.85
C LEU A 185 -16.22 -4.36 -1.82
N ASP A 186 -16.08 -5.16 -0.77
CA ASP A 186 -17.00 -5.12 0.36
C ASP A 186 -16.39 -4.24 1.46
N VAL A 187 -17.15 -3.24 1.90
CA VAL A 187 -16.75 -2.29 2.94
C VAL A 187 -17.81 -2.21 4.01
N LYS A 188 -17.37 -1.76 5.18
CA LYS A 188 -18.25 -1.45 6.29
C LYS A 188 -18.20 0.04 6.53
N THR A 189 -19.36 0.67 6.69
CA THR A 189 -19.40 2.08 7.08
C THR A 189 -18.77 2.28 8.45
N ASP A 190 -18.03 3.36 8.60
CA ASP A 190 -17.47 3.77 9.88
C ASP A 190 -18.54 4.37 10.81
N GLU A 191 -18.10 4.82 11.98
CA GLU A 191 -18.93 5.45 13.00
C GLU A 191 -19.57 6.79 12.59
N ASN A 192 -19.15 7.39 11.48
CA ASN A 192 -19.77 8.55 10.85
C ASN A 192 -20.63 8.15 9.63
N GLY A 193 -20.83 6.86 9.38
CA GLY A 193 -21.49 6.38 8.16
C GLY A 193 -20.59 6.51 6.92
N GLY A 194 -19.32 6.85 7.11
CA GLY A 194 -18.35 7.07 6.05
C GLY A 194 -17.83 5.76 5.46
N LEU A 195 -17.57 5.78 4.15
CA LEU A 195 -16.82 4.72 3.46
C LEU A 195 -15.34 5.10 3.36
N PRO A 196 -14.45 4.10 3.18
CA PRO A 196 -13.08 4.38 2.78
C PRO A 196 -13.05 5.26 1.54
N TRP A 197 -11.98 6.06 1.40
CA TRP A 197 -11.78 6.88 0.22
C TRP A 197 -11.84 6.05 -1.04
N LEU A 198 -12.67 6.50 -1.97
CA LEU A 198 -12.88 5.83 -3.24
C LEU A 198 -12.04 6.53 -4.30
N TYR A 199 -11.49 5.72 -5.21
CA TYR A 199 -10.56 6.18 -6.22
C TYR A 199 -10.97 5.65 -7.59
N SER A 200 -11.13 6.54 -8.56
CA SER A 200 -11.51 6.16 -9.92
C SER A 200 -10.43 5.31 -10.60
N GLY A 201 -9.16 5.54 -10.29
CA GLY A 201 -8.05 4.69 -10.75
C GLY A 201 -8.08 3.25 -10.20
N LEU A 202 -8.86 2.99 -9.14
CA LEU A 202 -9.05 1.65 -8.58
C LEU A 202 -10.36 1.01 -9.04
N LEU A 203 -11.45 1.76 -9.02
CA LEU A 203 -12.81 1.24 -9.18
C LEU A 203 -13.37 1.47 -10.59
N GLY A 204 -12.87 2.46 -11.33
CA GLY A 204 -13.51 2.96 -12.54
C GLY A 204 -14.24 4.28 -12.29
N GLN A 205 -14.73 4.90 -13.36
CA GLN A 205 -15.39 6.22 -13.29
C GLN A 205 -16.79 6.15 -12.68
N ASP A 206 -17.51 5.07 -12.96
CA ASP A 206 -18.87 4.87 -12.48
C ASP A 206 -18.90 3.72 -11.46
N ILE A 207 -19.49 4.02 -10.31
CA ILE A 207 -19.50 3.14 -9.15
C ILE A 207 -20.93 2.99 -8.66
N ASN A 208 -21.37 1.76 -8.49
CA ASN A 208 -22.64 1.41 -7.86
C ASN A 208 -22.38 0.94 -6.42
N LEU A 209 -23.06 1.55 -5.46
CA LEU A 209 -23.12 1.09 -4.08
C LEU A 209 -24.35 0.21 -3.92
N ALA A 210 -24.18 -0.96 -3.32
CA ALA A 210 -25.27 -1.88 -3.03
C ALA A 210 -25.15 -2.49 -1.62
N TYR A 211 -26.27 -2.87 -1.03
CA TYR A 211 -26.26 -3.73 0.15
C TYR A 211 -25.90 -5.16 -0.26
N LYS A 212 -25.00 -5.77 0.50
CA LYS A 212 -24.72 -7.19 0.37
C LYS A 212 -25.80 -8.00 1.10
N ARG A 213 -26.59 -8.79 0.39
CA ARG A 213 -27.59 -9.71 0.96
C ARG A 213 -27.37 -11.14 0.46
N GLU A 214 -27.98 -12.11 1.12
CA GLU A 214 -27.87 -13.53 0.75
C GLU A 214 -28.58 -13.85 -0.58
N ASP A 215 -29.67 -13.14 -0.91
CA ASP A 215 -30.54 -13.48 -2.04
C ASP A 215 -30.43 -12.53 -3.26
N SER A 216 -30.06 -11.26 -3.07
CA SER A 216 -29.80 -10.31 -4.16
C SER A 216 -29.18 -8.99 -3.65
N ASP A 217 -28.34 -8.36 -4.47
CA ASP A 217 -27.75 -7.06 -4.15
C ASP A 217 -28.75 -5.93 -4.41
N GLU A 218 -29.05 -5.14 -3.39
CA GLU A 218 -29.98 -4.02 -3.47
C GLU A 218 -29.20 -2.70 -3.64
N SER A 219 -29.44 -1.95 -4.72
CA SER A 219 -28.69 -0.71 -4.99
C SER A 219 -29.05 0.40 -4.01
N VAL A 220 -28.01 1.01 -3.44
CA VAL A 220 -28.06 2.19 -2.56
C VAL A 220 -27.95 3.47 -3.38
N GLY A 221 -27.16 3.45 -4.45
CA GLY A 221 -27.01 4.58 -5.35
C GLY A 221 -25.77 4.48 -6.24
N GLN A 222 -25.69 5.35 -7.24
CA GLN A 222 -24.58 5.41 -8.19
C GLN A 222 -23.79 6.70 -8.01
N ILE A 223 -22.47 6.61 -8.13
CA ILE A 223 -21.53 7.72 -8.12
C ILE A 223 -20.84 7.76 -9.48
N SER A 224 -20.82 8.92 -10.12
CA SER A 224 -19.90 9.18 -11.24
C SER A 224 -18.78 10.10 -10.77
N MET A 225 -17.56 9.55 -10.76
CA MET A 225 -16.32 10.20 -10.36
C MET A 225 -15.74 11.13 -11.42
N THR A 226 -16.52 11.38 -12.48
CA THR A 226 -16.20 12.34 -13.55
C THR A 226 -16.51 13.80 -13.15
N SER A 227 -17.31 14.01 -12.10
CA SER A 227 -17.74 15.32 -11.63
C SER A 227 -16.77 15.91 -10.59
N GLY A 228 -16.60 17.24 -10.56
CA GLY A 228 -15.73 17.96 -9.61
C GLY A 228 -16.14 17.84 -8.12
N ALA A 229 -17.10 16.98 -7.79
CA ALA A 229 -17.54 16.68 -6.44
C ALA A 229 -16.55 15.72 -5.75
N ASN A 230 -16.06 16.10 -4.57
CA ASN A 230 -15.09 15.31 -3.81
C ASN A 230 -15.75 14.55 -2.64
N ALA A 231 -17.06 14.74 -2.45
CA ALA A 231 -17.82 14.15 -1.37
C ALA A 231 -19.26 13.87 -1.84
N PHE A 232 -19.79 12.70 -1.46
CA PHE A 232 -21.19 12.31 -1.71
C PHE A 232 -21.85 11.90 -0.40
N THR A 233 -23.10 12.30 -0.21
CA THR A 233 -23.92 11.87 0.92
C THR A 233 -25.16 11.15 0.39
N PHE A 234 -25.34 9.90 0.78
CA PHE A 234 -26.52 9.09 0.47
C PHE A 234 -27.42 9.04 1.69
N ASN A 235 -28.72 9.32 1.51
CA ASN A 235 -29.72 9.04 2.52
C ASN A 235 -30.43 7.72 2.16
N ALA A 236 -30.11 6.64 2.87
CA ALA A 236 -30.61 5.33 2.53
C ALA A 236 -31.99 5.06 3.17
N PRO A 237 -33.00 4.62 2.40
CA PRO A 237 -34.34 4.44 2.93
C PRO A 237 -34.45 3.22 3.85
N TYR A 238 -34.98 3.43 5.07
CA TYR A 238 -35.25 2.41 6.10
C TYR A 238 -36.24 1.29 5.72
N PHE A 239 -36.96 1.38 4.59
CA PHE A 239 -37.96 0.38 4.29
C PHE A 239 -37.26 -0.85 3.70
N LEU A 240 -37.46 -2.00 4.33
CA LEU A 240 -37.01 -3.35 3.97
C LEU A 240 -35.78 -3.90 4.71
N VAL A 241 -35.47 -3.44 5.92
CA VAL A 241 -34.66 -4.23 6.86
C VAL A 241 -35.59 -4.93 7.85
N SER A 242 -35.89 -6.22 7.65
CA SER A 242 -36.45 -7.08 8.71
C SER A 242 -35.35 -7.39 9.72
N THR A 243 -34.99 -6.40 10.53
CA THR A 243 -34.17 -6.64 11.74
C THR A 243 -34.99 -6.25 12.95
N ARG A 244 -35.06 -7.16 13.92
CA ARG A 244 -35.51 -6.86 15.28
C ARG A 244 -34.82 -5.56 15.71
N PRO A 245 -35.56 -4.56 16.22
CA PRO A 245 -34.97 -3.29 16.60
C PRO A 245 -34.00 -3.57 17.74
N ARG A 246 -32.70 -3.53 17.44
CA ARG A 246 -31.74 -3.20 18.49
C ARG A 246 -31.89 -1.70 18.69
N LEU A 247 -32.61 -1.34 19.75
CA LEU A 247 -32.39 -0.08 20.44
C LEU A 247 -30.87 0.09 20.56
N HIS A 248 -30.33 1.13 19.93
CA HIS A 248 -28.93 1.48 20.06
C HIS A 248 -28.65 1.71 21.55
N ALA A 249 -27.95 0.75 22.18
CA ALA A 249 -27.38 0.97 23.49
C ALA A 249 -26.36 2.11 23.33
N LYS A 250 -26.54 3.14 24.14
CA LYS A 250 -25.79 4.38 24.16
C LYS A 250 -24.40 4.14 24.74
N ASP A 251 -23.53 3.48 23.98
CA ASP A 251 -22.09 3.45 24.27
C ASP A 251 -21.42 4.64 23.58
N ALA A 252 -21.53 5.80 24.23
CA ALA A 252 -20.78 6.99 23.87
C ALA A 252 -19.32 6.83 24.34
N SER A 253 -18.47 6.31 23.46
CA SER A 253 -17.04 6.59 23.49
C SER A 253 -16.75 7.55 22.34
N SER A 254 -16.78 8.85 22.61
CA SER A 254 -16.53 9.89 21.61
C SER A 254 -15.11 9.79 21.04
N ARG A 255 -15.01 9.32 19.79
CA ARG A 255 -13.75 9.37 19.03
C ARG A 255 -13.58 10.73 18.35
N PRO A 256 -12.33 11.18 18.15
CA PRO A 256 -12.04 12.50 17.61
C PRO A 256 -12.52 12.62 16.16
N ARG A 257 -13.35 13.63 15.88
CA ARG A 257 -13.79 14.01 14.53
C ARG A 257 -12.59 14.53 13.74
N VAL A 258 -12.55 14.46 12.41
CA VAL A 258 -11.43 15.02 11.62
C VAL A 258 -11.94 16.10 10.67
N HIS A 259 -11.29 17.26 10.70
CA HIS A 259 -11.57 18.41 9.84
C HIS A 259 -10.39 18.68 8.90
N ILE A 260 -10.70 18.97 7.63
CA ILE A 260 -9.71 19.33 6.61
C ILE A 260 -9.72 20.85 6.46
N VAL A 261 -8.65 21.49 6.92
CA VAL A 261 -8.47 22.95 6.84
C VAL A 261 -8.63 23.40 5.38
N GLN A 262 -9.46 24.39 5.09
CA GLN A 262 -9.56 25.01 3.76
C GLN A 262 -8.58 26.17 3.62
N SER A 263 -8.30 26.59 2.38
CA SER A 263 -7.47 27.78 2.14
C SER A 263 -8.13 29.01 2.80
N GLY A 264 -7.38 29.70 3.65
CA GLY A 264 -7.86 30.87 4.39
C GLY A 264 -8.59 30.57 5.71
N GLU A 265 -8.77 29.30 6.10
CA GLU A 265 -9.31 28.95 7.42
C GLU A 265 -8.24 29.07 8.51
N THR A 266 -8.64 29.59 9.67
CA THR A 266 -7.81 29.66 10.88
C THR A 266 -8.29 28.65 11.91
N LEU A 267 -7.41 28.21 12.83
CA LEU A 267 -7.83 27.34 13.94
C LEU A 267 -8.99 27.95 14.73
N SER A 268 -9.02 29.27 14.88
CA SER A 268 -10.09 29.99 15.58
C SER A 268 -11.43 29.87 14.85
N ALA A 269 -11.45 30.01 13.52
CA ALA A 269 -12.67 29.83 12.73
C ALA A 269 -13.15 28.37 12.73
N ILE A 270 -12.22 27.42 12.72
CA ILE A 270 -12.52 25.98 12.79
C ILE A 270 -13.06 25.62 14.17
N ALA A 271 -12.40 26.08 15.24
CA ALA A 271 -12.84 25.89 16.62
C ALA A 271 -14.26 26.45 16.84
N GLY A 272 -14.53 27.66 16.32
CA GLY A 272 -15.85 28.27 16.34
C GLY A 272 -16.91 27.46 15.57
N ARG A 273 -16.56 26.92 14.40
CA ARG A 273 -17.46 26.07 13.59
C ARG A 273 -17.88 24.80 14.33
N TYR A 274 -16.97 24.21 15.11
CA TYR A 274 -17.20 22.93 15.78
C TYR A 274 -17.56 23.05 17.27
N GLY A 275 -17.69 24.27 17.79
CA GLY A 275 -18.00 24.50 19.20
C GLY A 275 -16.93 23.95 20.15
N THR A 276 -15.66 24.12 19.80
CA THR A 276 -14.49 23.72 20.61
C THR A 276 -13.50 24.88 20.76
N THR A 277 -12.34 24.67 21.38
CA THR A 277 -11.30 25.70 21.52
C THR A 277 -10.08 25.40 20.66
N VAL A 278 -9.36 26.45 20.29
CA VAL A 278 -8.08 26.33 19.56
C VAL A 278 -7.11 25.46 20.35
N ASP A 279 -6.99 25.67 21.65
CA ASP A 279 -6.09 24.90 22.52
C ASP A 279 -6.43 23.41 22.56
N ALA A 280 -7.72 23.06 22.56
CA ALA A 280 -8.14 21.66 22.54
C ALA A 280 -7.80 20.99 21.20
N ILE A 281 -7.93 21.71 20.07
CA ILE A 281 -7.49 21.21 18.77
C ILE A 281 -5.96 21.09 18.72
N VAL A 282 -5.22 22.06 19.23
CA VAL A 282 -3.75 22.06 19.29
C VAL A 282 -3.23 20.88 20.10
N ALA A 283 -3.77 20.67 21.31
CA ALA A 283 -3.38 19.59 22.20
C ALA A 283 -3.69 18.21 21.61
N LEU A 284 -4.89 18.03 21.04
CA LEU A 284 -5.33 16.77 20.45
C LEU A 284 -4.53 16.37 19.20
N ASN A 285 -3.99 17.36 18.48
CA ASN A 285 -3.19 17.15 17.27
C ASN A 285 -1.69 17.27 17.50
N GLY A 286 -1.23 17.58 18.72
CA GLY A 286 0.18 17.80 19.03
C GLY A 286 0.82 18.93 18.22
N LEU A 287 0.05 19.98 17.92
CA LEU A 287 0.56 21.13 17.17
C LEU A 287 1.52 21.93 18.06
N LYS A 288 2.71 22.24 17.57
CA LYS A 288 3.72 23.02 18.31
C LYS A 288 3.47 24.53 18.27
N ASP A 289 2.75 24.99 17.25
CA ASP A 289 2.37 26.38 17.06
C ASP A 289 0.93 26.42 16.52
N ALA A 290 0.04 27.10 17.24
CA ALA A 290 -1.38 27.23 16.91
C ALA A 290 -1.63 28.11 15.66
N ASN A 291 -0.68 28.98 15.31
CA ASN A 291 -0.81 29.87 14.16
C ASN A 291 -0.27 29.25 12.86
N HIS A 292 0.39 28.11 12.95
CA HIS A 292 0.94 27.39 11.80
C HIS A 292 0.09 26.16 11.47
N ILE A 293 -1.05 26.41 10.82
CA ILE A 293 -1.82 25.39 10.13
C ILE A 293 -1.81 25.62 8.62
N TYR A 294 -1.92 24.54 7.86
CA TYR A 294 -1.89 24.58 6.40
C TYR A 294 -3.25 24.21 5.83
N ALA A 295 -3.61 24.81 4.70
CA ALA A 295 -4.71 24.31 3.90
C ALA A 295 -4.50 22.81 3.60
N ARG A 296 -5.60 22.06 3.66
CA ARG A 296 -5.72 20.60 3.56
C ARG A 296 -5.08 19.80 4.70
N GLN A 297 -4.71 20.44 5.80
CA GLN A 297 -4.27 19.75 7.01
C GLN A 297 -5.44 19.04 7.69
N HIS A 298 -5.22 17.78 8.08
CA HIS A 298 -6.16 17.01 8.87
C HIS A 298 -6.02 17.37 10.36
N LEU A 299 -7.08 17.91 10.94
CA LEU A 299 -7.17 18.25 12.35
C LEU A 299 -8.19 17.36 13.04
N LYS A 300 -7.76 16.62 14.04
CA LYS A 300 -8.64 15.99 15.02
C LYS A 300 -9.38 17.07 15.81
N ILE A 301 -10.70 17.04 15.79
CA ILE A 301 -11.59 17.97 16.45
C ILE A 301 -12.21 17.25 17.66
N PRO A 302 -12.04 17.78 18.87
CA PRO A 302 -12.68 17.26 20.08
C PRO A 302 -14.20 17.20 19.96
N ALA A 303 -14.84 16.21 20.61
CA ALA A 303 -16.30 16.15 20.66
C ALA A 303 -16.84 17.15 21.71
N HIS A 304 -18.05 17.67 21.47
CA HIS A 304 -18.66 18.74 22.28
C HIS A 304 -18.87 18.34 23.76
N ASP A 305 -18.94 17.04 24.07
CA ASP A 305 -19.17 16.56 25.44
C ASP A 305 -17.91 16.57 26.33
N ASP A 306 -16.71 16.70 25.76
CA ASP A 306 -15.46 16.81 26.54
C ASP A 306 -15.35 18.17 27.25
N THR A 307 -16.14 19.16 26.85
CA THR A 307 -16.15 20.50 27.48
C THR A 307 -16.70 20.46 28.91
N ALA A 308 -17.62 19.56 29.21
CA ALA A 308 -18.15 19.38 30.57
C ALA A 308 -17.20 18.57 31.47
N GLN A 309 -16.33 17.73 30.89
CA GLN A 309 -15.45 16.83 31.65
C GLN A 309 -14.04 17.42 31.85
N MET A 310 -13.46 18.12 30.86
CA MET A 310 -12.17 18.80 31.01
C MET A 310 -12.23 20.03 31.92
N VAL A 311 -13.33 20.79 31.90
CA VAL A 311 -13.51 21.92 32.84
C VAL A 311 -13.71 21.43 34.28
N ARG A 312 -14.31 20.24 34.48
CA ARG A 312 -14.46 19.61 35.80
C ARG A 312 -13.17 18.97 36.31
N MET A 313 -12.30 18.47 35.43
CA MET A 313 -11.00 17.89 35.81
C MET A 313 -9.94 18.94 36.14
N SER A 314 -10.02 20.15 35.59
CA SER A 314 -9.16 21.28 35.99
C SER A 314 -9.61 21.97 37.29
N ALA A 315 -10.81 21.65 37.80
CA ALA A 315 -11.42 22.30 38.96
C ALA A 315 -11.38 21.47 40.27
N ALA A 316 -10.72 20.30 40.30
CA ALA A 316 -10.51 19.51 41.52
C ALA A 316 -9.05 19.01 41.51
N LYS A 317 -8.11 19.39 42.39
CA LYS A 317 -8.07 19.83 43.80
C LYS A 317 -6.57 20.07 44.17
N PRO A 318 -6.12 20.60 45.34
CA PRO A 318 -6.66 21.62 46.25
C PRO A 318 -5.78 22.88 46.32
N GLY A 319 -6.39 24.06 46.46
CA GLY A 319 -5.71 25.26 46.95
C GLY A 319 -6.14 25.52 48.39
N GLY A 320 -5.30 25.16 49.35
CA GLY A 320 -5.42 25.66 50.71
C GLY A 320 -5.01 27.13 50.76
N GLY A 321 -5.77 27.92 51.50
CA GLY A 321 -5.27 29.10 52.20
C GLY A 321 -5.45 30.46 51.53
N ALA A 322 -6.05 31.34 52.33
CA ALA A 322 -5.91 32.80 52.38
C ALA A 322 -7.02 33.66 51.75
N GLN A 323 -7.58 34.46 52.66
CA GLN A 323 -8.65 35.44 52.58
C GLN A 323 -8.29 36.68 51.71
N VAL A 324 -9.31 37.48 51.36
CA VAL A 324 -9.54 38.87 51.83
C VAL A 324 -10.21 39.75 50.75
N GLN A 325 -11.41 40.29 51.11
CA GLN A 325 -12.08 41.56 50.67
C GLN A 325 -12.44 41.77 49.18
N SER A 326 -13.39 42.62 48.77
CA SER A 326 -14.66 43.19 49.24
C SER A 326 -15.07 44.25 48.19
N ALA A 327 -16.37 44.58 48.10
CA ALA A 327 -16.99 45.71 47.39
C ALA A 327 -17.19 45.54 45.86
N ALA A 328 -18.41 45.40 45.35
CA ALA A 328 -19.53 46.36 45.27
C ALA A 328 -19.32 47.46 44.22
N GLY A 329 -20.18 47.48 43.20
CA GLY A 329 -20.24 48.49 42.15
C GLY A 329 -21.32 48.17 41.13
N ALA A 330 -22.54 48.63 41.41
CA ALA A 330 -23.74 48.49 40.58
C ALA A 330 -23.87 49.58 39.51
N SER A 331 -24.79 49.34 38.56
CA SER A 331 -25.60 50.27 37.72
C SER A 331 -25.37 50.09 36.21
N ASN A 332 -26.31 49.45 35.49
CA ASN A 332 -27.53 50.01 34.82
C ASN A 332 -27.19 50.86 33.59
N ILE A 333 -27.76 50.58 32.40
CA ILE A 333 -29.00 51.17 31.80
C ILE A 333 -29.32 50.32 30.53
N VAL A 334 -30.49 49.65 30.38
CA VAL A 334 -31.76 50.05 29.68
C VAL A 334 -31.52 50.39 28.18
N ALA A 335 -32.24 49.94 27.14
CA ALA A 335 -33.64 49.58 26.97
C ALA A 335 -33.87 48.62 25.76
N THR A 336 -35.10 48.10 25.75
CA THR A 336 -35.79 47.08 24.93
C THR A 336 -36.38 47.65 23.60
N PRO A 337 -37.43 47.05 22.98
CA PRO A 337 -37.35 46.06 21.89
C PRO A 337 -38.19 46.47 20.66
N HIS A 338 -38.24 45.65 19.60
CA HIS A 338 -39.43 45.63 18.73
C HIS A 338 -39.72 44.25 18.16
N ALA A 339 -41.00 43.92 18.15
CA ALA A 339 -41.59 42.63 17.88
C ALA A 339 -42.57 42.72 16.69
N ALA A 340 -42.91 41.54 16.18
CA ALA A 340 -44.13 41.21 15.41
C ALA A 340 -44.13 41.72 13.93
N SER A 341 -44.75 41.08 12.94
CA SER A 341 -45.89 40.15 12.91
C SER A 341 -46.16 39.69 11.44
N VAL A 342 -46.85 38.54 11.28
CA VAL A 342 -47.86 38.15 10.24
C VAL A 342 -47.52 38.21 8.73
N SER A 343 -48.20 37.59 7.76
CA SER A 343 -48.99 36.35 7.52
C SER A 343 -49.49 36.44 6.05
N ALA A 344 -49.76 35.28 5.41
CA ALA A 344 -50.62 35.04 4.23
C ALA A 344 -50.18 35.59 2.85
N GLY A 345 -49.98 34.73 1.83
CA GLY A 345 -51.00 34.23 0.87
C GLY A 345 -50.47 34.56 -0.55
N THR A 346 -50.69 33.88 -1.67
CA THR A 346 -51.69 32.93 -2.17
C THR A 346 -51.30 32.52 -3.61
N SER A 347 -51.81 31.36 -4.08
CA SER A 347 -52.18 31.00 -5.49
C SER A 347 -51.08 30.91 -6.58
N SER A 348 -51.15 30.11 -7.64
CA SER A 348 -52.13 29.13 -8.16
C SER A 348 -51.43 28.23 -9.21
N ALA A 349 -52.07 27.09 -9.47
CA ALA A 349 -51.77 26.02 -10.40
C ALA A 349 -51.94 26.38 -11.89
N VAL A 350 -51.41 25.50 -12.76
CA VAL A 350 -52.07 25.11 -14.02
C VAL A 350 -51.83 23.63 -14.30
N ALA A 351 -52.90 22.94 -14.68
CA ALA A 351 -53.02 21.54 -15.07
C ALA A 351 -53.51 21.46 -16.54
N SER A 352 -53.34 20.29 -17.18
CA SER A 352 -54.23 19.62 -18.17
C SER A 352 -53.44 18.39 -18.72
N ALA A 353 -53.83 17.11 -18.62
CA ALA A 353 -55.03 16.38 -19.10
C ALA A 353 -55.15 16.42 -20.64
N SER A 354 -55.41 15.38 -21.46
CA SER A 354 -55.85 13.98 -21.32
C SER A 354 -55.78 13.28 -22.71
N ALA A 355 -55.92 11.94 -22.77
CA ALA A 355 -56.73 11.11 -23.72
C ALA A 355 -56.04 9.75 -24.09
N VAL A 356 -56.55 8.57 -23.65
CA VAL A 356 -57.61 7.68 -24.25
C VAL A 356 -57.06 6.84 -25.43
N SER A 357 -57.35 5.56 -25.72
CA SER A 357 -57.89 4.34 -25.05
C SER A 357 -57.76 3.18 -26.06
N GLN A 358 -57.51 1.95 -25.55
CA GLN A 358 -57.93 0.58 -25.98
C GLN A 358 -58.11 0.17 -27.47
N ALA A 359 -57.57 -1.02 -27.84
CA ALA A 359 -58.32 -2.30 -27.98
C ALA A 359 -57.51 -3.43 -28.70
N TYR A 360 -57.73 -4.69 -28.29
CA TYR A 360 -57.28 -5.98 -28.89
C TYR A 360 -58.27 -6.49 -29.98
N PRO A 361 -58.04 -7.61 -30.75
CA PRO A 361 -58.19 -9.01 -30.26
C PRO A 361 -57.34 -10.16 -30.90
N VAL A 362 -57.08 -11.20 -30.09
CA VAL A 362 -57.25 -12.69 -30.28
C VAL A 362 -56.58 -13.47 -31.44
N SER A 363 -55.79 -14.51 -31.12
CA SER A 363 -56.13 -15.96 -31.30
C SER A 363 -55.01 -16.95 -30.87
N ALA A 364 -55.41 -18.12 -30.32
CA ALA A 364 -54.62 -19.33 -30.00
C ALA A 364 -55.08 -20.50 -30.95
N PRO A 365 -54.58 -21.78 -30.96
CA PRO A 365 -54.16 -22.64 -29.83
C PRO A 365 -52.99 -23.67 -30.07
N GLN A 366 -52.66 -24.43 -29.00
CA GLN A 366 -51.74 -25.60 -28.81
C GLN A 366 -52.17 -26.91 -29.56
N PRO A 367 -51.62 -28.16 -29.32
CA PRO A 367 -50.33 -28.73 -28.83
C PRO A 367 -49.81 -29.96 -29.67
N ALA A 368 -48.72 -30.65 -29.26
CA ALA A 368 -48.63 -32.13 -29.03
C ALA A 368 -47.22 -32.74 -29.18
N ALA A 369 -47.01 -33.84 -28.44
CA ALA A 369 -45.79 -34.64 -28.28
C ALA A 369 -45.68 -35.83 -29.26
N SER A 370 -44.47 -36.37 -29.50
CA SER A 370 -44.20 -37.82 -29.68
C SER A 370 -42.71 -38.16 -29.96
N HIS A 371 -42.21 -39.19 -29.28
CA HIS A 371 -41.13 -40.13 -29.67
C HIS A 371 -41.63 -41.05 -30.82
N PRO A 372 -40.81 -41.81 -31.62
CA PRO A 372 -39.83 -42.83 -31.13
C PRO A 372 -38.61 -43.21 -32.05
N GLU A 373 -37.77 -44.12 -31.53
CA GLU A 373 -36.96 -45.21 -32.18
C GLU A 373 -35.93 -44.89 -33.31
N ALA A 374 -34.80 -45.60 -33.54
CA ALA A 374 -34.15 -46.80 -33.00
C ALA A 374 -32.69 -46.95 -33.53
N GLY A 375 -31.88 -47.78 -32.84
CA GLY A 375 -30.74 -48.58 -33.37
C GLY A 375 -29.32 -48.06 -33.06
N GLY A 376 -28.37 -48.79 -32.47
CA GLY A 376 -28.32 -50.14 -31.90
C GLY A 376 -26.85 -50.59 -31.66
N SER A 377 -26.59 -51.20 -30.50
CA SER A 377 -25.58 -52.25 -30.15
C SER A 377 -24.08 -51.93 -30.24
N SER A 378 -23.14 -52.38 -29.38
CA SER A 378 -23.03 -53.39 -28.30
C SER A 378 -21.71 -53.08 -27.51
N ALA A 379 -21.33 -53.57 -26.33
CA ALA A 379 -21.68 -54.73 -25.51
C ALA A 379 -21.29 -54.49 -24.04
N SER A 380 -22.03 -55.14 -23.13
CA SER A 380 -21.76 -55.40 -21.71
C SER A 380 -20.90 -56.68 -21.55
N PRO A 381 -20.68 -57.31 -20.37
CA PRO A 381 -21.01 -56.98 -18.96
C PRO A 381 -19.78 -57.19 -18.01
N GLY A 382 -19.78 -57.02 -16.68
CA GLY A 382 -20.78 -56.69 -15.68
C GLY A 382 -20.28 -57.04 -14.27
N GLY A 383 -20.67 -56.22 -13.28
CA GLY A 383 -21.06 -56.67 -11.93
C GLY A 383 -20.03 -56.46 -10.81
N ALA A 384 -20.39 -56.05 -9.58
CA ALA A 384 -21.68 -55.79 -8.99
C ALA A 384 -21.53 -54.87 -7.74
N SER A 385 -22.67 -54.32 -7.36
CA SER A 385 -23.03 -53.34 -6.32
C SER A 385 -22.76 -53.72 -4.85
N SER A 386 -22.61 -52.71 -3.98
CA SER A 386 -23.56 -52.49 -2.85
C SER A 386 -23.29 -51.18 -2.07
N HIS A 387 -24.34 -50.36 -1.98
CA HIS A 387 -24.69 -49.45 -0.87
C HIS A 387 -25.93 -50.10 -0.19
N PRO A 388 -26.47 -49.66 0.98
CA PRO A 388 -26.32 -48.34 1.66
C PRO A 388 -26.27 -48.41 3.21
N ALA A 389 -26.16 -47.25 3.88
CA ALA A 389 -26.98 -46.91 5.07
C ALA A 389 -26.68 -45.50 5.60
N SER A 390 -27.72 -44.66 5.66
CA SER A 390 -27.79 -43.45 6.48
C SER A 390 -28.38 -43.78 7.86
N MET A 391 -27.89 -43.17 8.95
CA MET A 391 -28.73 -42.85 10.11
C MET A 391 -28.26 -41.57 10.82
N ALA A 392 -29.19 -40.61 10.84
CA ALA A 392 -29.64 -39.70 11.90
C ALA A 392 -28.68 -39.10 12.94
N ALA A 393 -28.94 -37.80 13.16
CA ALA A 393 -28.34 -36.88 14.10
C ALA A 393 -28.49 -37.25 15.59
N THR A 394 -27.52 -36.81 16.40
CA THR A 394 -27.80 -36.32 17.76
C THR A 394 -26.85 -35.18 18.10
N THR A 395 -27.44 -34.16 18.71
CA THR A 395 -26.94 -32.89 19.21
C THR A 395 -25.86 -33.04 20.28
N GLY A 396 -24.93 -32.07 20.37
CA GLY A 396 -24.11 -31.89 21.56
C GLY A 396 -22.82 -31.09 21.39
N VAL A 397 -22.92 -29.78 21.68
CA VAL A 397 -21.82 -28.89 22.12
C VAL A 397 -20.69 -28.61 21.11
N THR A 398 -20.80 -27.48 20.42
CA THR A 398 -19.65 -26.81 19.78
C THR A 398 -18.74 -26.23 20.87
N PRO A 399 -17.45 -26.63 21.00
CA PRO A 399 -16.53 -25.92 21.87
C PRO A 399 -16.21 -24.55 21.24
N ALA A 400 -16.12 -23.54 22.10
CA ALA A 400 -15.80 -22.17 21.74
C ALA A 400 -14.49 -22.06 20.95
N ALA A 401 -14.52 -21.29 19.86
CA ALA A 401 -13.33 -20.95 19.07
C ALA A 401 -12.29 -20.26 19.98
N GLY A 402 -11.22 -20.98 20.28
CA GLY A 402 -10.10 -20.51 21.09
C GLY A 402 -9.33 -19.37 20.40
N VAL A 403 -9.08 -18.30 21.15
CA VAL A 403 -8.37 -17.09 20.72
C VAL A 403 -6.88 -17.21 21.03
N VAL A 404 -5.97 -17.19 20.03
CA VAL A 404 -4.53 -16.87 20.24
C VAL A 404 -3.86 -16.24 19.00
N HIS A 405 -2.94 -15.31 19.25
CA HIS A 405 -2.34 -14.29 18.38
C HIS A 405 -1.25 -14.74 17.40
N GLN A 406 -1.17 -14.13 16.20
CA GLN A 406 0.04 -14.01 15.37
C GLN A 406 0.65 -12.61 15.56
N HIS A 407 1.97 -12.48 15.47
CA HIS A 407 2.65 -11.19 15.64
C HIS A 407 2.72 -10.42 14.31
N ALA A 408 2.24 -9.19 14.31
CA ALA A 408 2.53 -8.25 13.24
C ALA A 408 4.04 -7.87 13.25
N PRO A 409 4.59 -7.33 12.15
CA PRO A 409 6.00 -6.90 12.05
C PRO A 409 6.47 -5.91 13.13
N ASN A 410 5.55 -5.34 13.92
CA ASN A 410 5.78 -4.39 15.00
C ASN A 410 5.72 -5.04 16.41
N GLY A 411 5.64 -6.37 16.52
CA GLY A 411 5.65 -7.09 17.79
C GLY A 411 4.32 -7.11 18.56
N HIS A 412 3.29 -6.38 18.11
CA HIS A 412 1.97 -6.38 18.73
C HIS A 412 1.13 -7.61 18.32
N PRO A 413 0.41 -8.24 19.27
CA PRO A 413 -0.49 -9.35 18.96
C PRO A 413 -1.67 -8.87 18.11
N GLN A 414 -1.82 -9.42 16.90
CA GLN A 414 -3.06 -9.27 16.11
C GLN A 414 -3.95 -10.50 16.30
N THR A 415 -5.23 -10.28 16.55
CA THR A 415 -6.24 -11.33 16.65
C THR A 415 -6.61 -11.80 15.24
N VAL A 416 -5.86 -12.77 14.72
CA VAL A 416 -6.23 -13.53 13.53
C VAL A 416 -6.58 -14.92 14.02
N VAL A 417 -7.88 -15.17 14.21
CA VAL A 417 -8.40 -16.54 14.20
C VAL A 417 -7.89 -17.17 12.90
N SER A 418 -7.56 -18.46 12.88
CA SER A 418 -7.60 -19.21 11.61
C SER A 418 -9.03 -19.11 11.10
N SER A 419 -9.30 -18.00 10.44
CA SER A 419 -10.56 -17.68 9.82
C SER A 419 -10.76 -18.71 8.71
N PRO A 420 -11.99 -19.07 8.35
CA PRO A 420 -12.27 -19.76 7.09
C PRO A 420 -11.64 -19.10 5.85
N ASN A 421 -11.08 -17.89 5.98
CA ASN A 421 -10.35 -17.16 4.93
C ASN A 421 -8.84 -17.52 4.79
N LEU A 422 -8.22 -18.23 5.75
CA LEU A 422 -6.82 -18.66 5.62
C LEU A 422 -6.75 -20.13 5.16
N GLU A 423 -5.94 -20.41 4.15
CA GLU A 423 -5.79 -21.76 3.61
C GLU A 423 -4.50 -22.40 4.13
N PRO A 424 -4.56 -23.66 4.61
CA PRO A 424 -3.39 -24.37 5.14
C PRO A 424 -2.18 -24.30 4.20
N SER A 425 -1.00 -24.06 4.77
CA SER A 425 0.26 -24.13 4.04
C SER A 425 0.47 -25.54 3.50
N GLY A 426 1.21 -25.66 2.40
CA GLY A 426 1.42 -26.95 1.73
C GLY A 426 1.70 -26.79 0.24
N ALA A 427 1.91 -27.92 -0.44
CA ALA A 427 2.37 -27.95 -1.83
C ALA A 427 1.46 -27.19 -2.82
N VAL A 428 0.17 -27.05 -2.52
CA VAL A 428 -0.79 -26.27 -3.33
C VAL A 428 -0.37 -24.80 -3.48
N TRP A 429 0.35 -24.24 -2.51
CA TRP A 429 0.84 -22.86 -2.56
C TRP A 429 2.00 -22.66 -3.56
N CYS A 430 2.65 -23.75 -3.99
CA CYS A 430 3.78 -23.67 -4.91
C CYS A 430 3.40 -23.18 -6.32
N SER A 431 2.14 -23.37 -6.72
CA SER A 431 1.60 -22.97 -8.03
C SER A 431 0.91 -21.60 -8.04
N ARG A 432 0.54 -21.04 -6.88
CA ARG A 432 -0.28 -19.81 -6.80
C ARG A 432 0.44 -18.52 -7.21
N PHE A 433 1.73 -18.46 -6.94
CA PHE A 433 2.60 -17.35 -7.36
C PHE A 433 3.70 -17.94 -8.25
N PRO A 434 3.42 -18.20 -9.53
CA PRO A 434 4.40 -18.76 -10.43
C PRO A 434 5.56 -17.77 -10.60
N GLY A 435 6.78 -18.31 -10.63
CA GLY A 435 7.89 -17.56 -11.22
C GLY A 435 7.77 -17.56 -12.73
N SER A 436 8.55 -16.74 -13.41
CA SER A 436 8.70 -16.78 -14.85
C SER A 436 10.17 -16.95 -15.22
N GLY A 437 10.43 -17.75 -16.26
CA GLY A 437 11.72 -17.84 -16.93
C GLY A 437 11.76 -17.03 -18.24
N GLU A 438 10.78 -16.16 -18.46
CA GLU A 438 10.63 -15.42 -19.70
C GLU A 438 11.14 -13.98 -19.56
N LEU A 439 11.82 -13.49 -20.60
CA LEU A 439 12.25 -12.08 -20.66
C LEU A 439 11.06 -11.11 -20.64
N GLY A 440 9.89 -11.56 -21.11
CA GLY A 440 8.65 -10.79 -21.05
C GLY A 440 8.28 -10.32 -19.64
N SER A 441 8.66 -11.11 -18.62
CA SER A 441 8.35 -10.88 -17.21
C SER A 441 9.29 -9.90 -16.49
N LEU A 442 10.36 -9.48 -17.14
CA LEU A 442 11.30 -8.51 -16.58
C LEU A 442 10.69 -7.12 -16.56
N ASN A 443 11.12 -6.28 -15.61
CA ASN A 443 10.71 -4.87 -15.59
C ASN A 443 11.31 -4.11 -16.78
N ASP A 444 10.65 -3.03 -17.21
CA ASP A 444 11.04 -2.30 -18.41
C ASP A 444 12.48 -1.76 -18.36
N SER A 445 12.96 -1.36 -17.17
CA SER A 445 14.31 -0.80 -16.99
C SER A 445 15.44 -1.81 -17.20
N PHE A 446 15.15 -3.11 -17.05
CA PHE A 446 16.11 -4.21 -17.21
C PHE A 446 15.82 -5.08 -18.44
N LYS A 447 14.56 -5.22 -18.83
CA LYS A 447 14.11 -6.09 -19.93
C LYS A 447 14.84 -5.82 -21.23
N ALA A 448 14.96 -4.55 -21.63
CA ALA A 448 15.64 -4.18 -22.87
C ALA A 448 17.12 -4.59 -22.84
N LYS A 449 17.80 -4.33 -21.72
CA LYS A 449 19.22 -4.66 -21.50
C LYS A 449 19.48 -6.17 -21.51
N ALA A 450 18.70 -6.92 -20.72
CA ALA A 450 18.80 -8.37 -20.65
C ALA A 450 18.49 -9.03 -22.00
N SER A 451 17.48 -8.53 -22.71
CA SER A 451 17.13 -9.03 -24.04
C SER A 451 18.25 -8.79 -25.05
N ALA A 452 18.84 -7.60 -25.07
CA ALA A 452 19.95 -7.27 -25.95
C ALA A 452 21.17 -8.16 -25.69
N PHE A 453 21.56 -8.34 -24.42
CA PHE A 453 22.69 -9.20 -24.04
C PHE A 453 22.46 -10.67 -24.44
N ILE A 454 21.26 -11.21 -24.17
CA ILE A 454 20.93 -12.61 -24.51
C ILE A 454 20.86 -12.81 -26.02
N ASN A 455 20.33 -11.84 -26.77
CA ASN A 455 20.32 -11.90 -28.22
C ASN A 455 21.75 -11.85 -28.79
N ALA A 456 22.62 -10.98 -28.27
CA ALA A 456 24.02 -10.92 -28.69
C ALA A 456 24.74 -12.27 -28.48
N MET A 457 24.49 -12.95 -27.36
CA MET A 457 25.00 -14.30 -27.12
C MET A 457 24.45 -15.32 -28.13
N ARG A 458 23.14 -15.32 -28.38
CA ARG A 458 22.50 -16.24 -29.34
C ARG A 458 23.00 -16.03 -30.76
N ASP A 459 23.17 -14.78 -31.18
CA ASP A 459 23.71 -14.39 -32.50
C ASP A 459 25.16 -14.86 -32.67
N ALA A 460 25.93 -14.93 -31.57
CA ALA A 460 27.27 -15.51 -31.54
C ALA A 460 27.29 -17.06 -31.48
N HIS A 461 26.12 -17.71 -31.62
CA HIS A 461 25.93 -19.15 -31.45
C HIS A 461 26.35 -19.68 -30.07
N ILE A 462 26.19 -18.87 -29.03
CA ILE A 462 26.37 -19.26 -27.63
C ILE A 462 25.05 -19.84 -27.13
N SER A 463 25.12 -20.99 -26.46
CA SER A 463 23.94 -21.61 -25.88
C SER A 463 23.53 -20.87 -24.62
N VAL A 464 22.32 -20.30 -24.60
CA VAL A 464 21.77 -19.56 -23.47
C VAL A 464 20.37 -20.07 -23.13
N ARG A 465 20.23 -20.62 -21.93
CA ARG A 465 18.95 -21.00 -21.33
C ARG A 465 18.64 -20.12 -20.12
N ILE A 466 17.45 -19.53 -20.11
CA ILE A 466 16.97 -18.75 -18.97
C ILE A 466 16.33 -19.73 -17.99
N ASN A 467 16.88 -19.82 -16.78
CA ASN A 467 16.34 -20.68 -15.72
C ASN A 467 15.28 -19.94 -14.90
N ALA A 468 15.49 -18.65 -14.63
CA ALA A 468 14.58 -17.81 -13.88
C ALA A 468 14.75 -16.34 -14.29
N ALA A 469 13.66 -15.57 -14.25
CA ALA A 469 13.62 -14.15 -14.55
C ALA A 469 12.84 -13.40 -13.45
N LEU A 470 11.51 -13.53 -13.42
CA LEU A 470 10.68 -12.96 -12.37
C LEU A 470 10.37 -14.00 -11.29
N ARG A 471 10.58 -13.62 -10.03
CA ARG A 471 10.11 -14.36 -8.86
C ARG A 471 9.24 -13.43 -8.03
N PRO A 472 7.90 -13.46 -8.15
CA PRO A 472 7.03 -12.56 -7.39
C PRO A 472 7.39 -12.54 -5.90
N ILE A 473 7.25 -11.39 -5.26
CA ILE A 473 7.68 -11.23 -3.87
C ILE A 473 6.92 -12.19 -2.93
N GLN A 474 5.65 -12.47 -3.23
CA GLN A 474 4.82 -13.48 -2.56
C GLN A 474 5.44 -14.86 -2.65
N ARG A 475 5.94 -15.26 -3.84
CA ARG A 475 6.65 -16.53 -4.02
C ARG A 475 7.89 -16.61 -3.14
N SER A 476 8.65 -15.53 -3.05
CA SER A 476 9.87 -15.50 -2.21
C SER A 476 9.56 -15.52 -0.72
N TYR A 477 8.48 -14.85 -0.31
CA TYR A 477 7.95 -14.94 1.04
C TYR A 477 7.62 -16.40 1.38
N LEU A 478 6.86 -17.09 0.53
CA LEU A 478 6.50 -18.49 0.72
C LEU A 478 7.73 -19.42 0.75
N MET A 479 8.68 -19.24 -0.17
CA MET A 479 9.91 -20.03 -0.21
C MET A 479 10.77 -19.83 1.04
N TYR A 480 10.97 -18.58 1.47
CA TYR A 480 11.80 -18.25 2.63
C TYR A 480 11.23 -18.82 3.92
N HIS A 481 9.96 -18.55 4.21
CA HIS A 481 9.35 -19.00 5.46
C HIS A 481 9.14 -20.52 5.48
N ALA A 482 8.80 -21.15 4.35
CA ALA A 482 8.78 -22.61 4.28
C ALA A 482 10.15 -23.22 4.59
N PHE A 483 11.23 -22.62 4.09
CA PHE A 483 12.59 -23.10 4.33
C PHE A 483 13.01 -22.93 5.79
N GLU A 484 12.77 -21.77 6.40
CA GLU A 484 13.14 -21.50 7.79
C GLU A 484 12.31 -22.35 8.78
N ILE A 485 11.02 -22.56 8.54
CA ILE A 485 10.19 -23.50 9.32
C ILE A 485 10.67 -24.94 9.15
N ALA A 486 10.93 -25.39 7.92
CA ALA A 486 11.38 -26.76 7.66
C ALA A 486 12.75 -27.06 8.28
N LYS A 487 13.61 -26.04 8.44
CA LYS A 487 14.89 -26.10 9.15
C LYS A 487 14.76 -25.96 10.67
N GLY A 488 13.56 -25.67 11.19
CA GLY A 488 13.30 -25.44 12.62
C GLY A 488 13.89 -24.11 13.14
N ARG A 489 14.21 -23.17 12.26
CA ARG A 489 14.82 -21.86 12.60
C ARG A 489 13.77 -20.77 12.83
N GLU A 490 12.56 -20.97 12.32
CA GLU A 490 11.44 -20.06 12.51
C GLU A 490 10.22 -20.83 13.02
N ARG A 491 9.53 -20.24 14.00
CA ARG A 491 8.28 -20.79 14.50
C ARG A 491 7.11 -20.38 13.60
N PRO A 492 6.17 -21.29 13.26
CA PRO A 492 5.06 -20.98 12.35
C PRO A 492 4.15 -19.82 12.80
N ASP A 493 3.96 -19.64 14.12
CA ASP A 493 3.17 -18.55 14.70
C ASP A 493 3.86 -17.18 14.68
N ARG A 494 5.14 -17.14 14.31
CA ARG A 494 5.97 -15.93 14.22
C ARG A 494 6.17 -15.42 12.81
N VAL A 495 5.68 -16.16 11.81
CA VAL A 495 5.76 -15.73 10.42
C VAL A 495 4.87 -14.49 10.23
N PRO A 496 5.43 -13.36 9.77
CA PRO A 496 4.64 -12.17 9.50
C PRO A 496 3.63 -12.39 8.38
N SER A 497 2.43 -11.83 8.48
CA SER A 497 1.47 -11.87 7.37
C SER A 497 1.97 -11.11 6.14
N TRP A 498 1.52 -11.54 4.95
CA TRP A 498 1.88 -10.90 3.68
C TRP A 498 0.63 -10.51 2.88
N ALA A 499 0.59 -9.27 2.41
CA ALA A 499 -0.54 -8.77 1.63
C ALA A 499 -0.75 -9.59 0.35
N GLY A 500 -1.97 -10.11 0.16
CA GLY A 500 -2.34 -10.98 -0.97
C GLY A 500 -1.92 -12.44 -0.80
N VAL A 501 -1.45 -12.87 0.38
CA VAL A 501 -1.11 -14.27 0.69
C VAL A 501 -1.86 -14.71 1.95
N ASN A 502 -3.03 -15.30 1.77
CA ASN A 502 -3.91 -15.79 2.83
C ASN A 502 -3.53 -17.20 3.34
N ILE A 503 -2.25 -17.41 3.68
CA ILE A 503 -1.72 -18.72 4.10
C ILE A 503 -1.81 -18.93 5.61
N ASP A 504 -2.25 -20.12 6.03
CA ASP A 504 -2.14 -20.59 7.41
C ASP A 504 -0.86 -21.43 7.60
N TRP A 505 0.12 -20.87 8.29
CA TRP A 505 1.34 -21.59 8.66
C TRP A 505 1.18 -22.47 9.90
N VAL A 506 0.17 -22.24 10.74
CA VAL A 506 0.09 -22.75 12.13
C VAL A 506 -0.63 -24.11 12.21
N HIS A 507 -1.50 -24.42 11.24
CA HIS A 507 -2.25 -25.69 11.18
C HIS A 507 -2.89 -26.04 12.53
N ARG A 508 -3.85 -25.23 13.00
CA ARG A 508 -4.39 -25.44 14.36
C ARG A 508 -5.26 -26.69 14.44
N ASN A 509 -5.14 -27.42 15.56
CA ASN A 509 -6.07 -28.50 15.92
C ASN A 509 -7.44 -27.93 16.29
N ALA A 510 -8.45 -28.81 16.44
CA ALA A 510 -9.81 -28.41 16.81
C ALA A 510 -9.89 -27.65 18.15
N ASP A 511 -8.95 -27.87 19.06
CA ASP A 511 -8.83 -27.18 20.35
C ASP A 511 -8.11 -25.80 20.27
N GLY A 512 -7.73 -25.37 19.05
CA GLY A 512 -7.01 -24.12 18.80
C GLY A 512 -5.50 -24.18 19.07
N SER A 513 -4.97 -25.31 19.54
CA SER A 513 -3.54 -25.53 19.70
C SER A 513 -2.82 -25.62 18.35
N MET A 514 -1.56 -25.20 18.29
CA MET A 514 -0.75 -25.30 17.06
C MET A 514 -0.36 -26.75 16.80
N ASN A 515 -0.65 -27.28 15.61
CA ASN A 515 -0.10 -28.55 15.16
C ASN A 515 1.28 -28.33 14.54
N LEU A 516 2.30 -28.24 15.39
CA LEU A 516 3.68 -27.97 14.95
C LEU A 516 4.19 -29.00 13.94
N GLN A 517 3.82 -30.28 14.13
CA GLN A 517 4.25 -31.35 13.24
C GLN A 517 3.66 -31.14 11.84
N GLN A 518 2.36 -30.86 11.74
CA GLN A 518 1.70 -30.58 10.48
C GLN A 518 2.24 -29.32 9.80
N SER A 519 2.52 -28.25 10.55
CA SER A 519 3.20 -27.05 10.04
C SER A 519 4.56 -27.36 9.41
N ILE A 520 5.38 -28.15 10.11
CA ILE A 520 6.70 -28.56 9.63
C ILE A 520 6.57 -29.43 8.38
N ASP A 521 5.64 -30.39 8.36
CA ASP A 521 5.45 -31.29 7.22
C ASP A 521 4.92 -30.56 5.99
N ALA A 522 4.01 -29.60 6.17
CA ALA A 522 3.55 -28.68 5.14
C ALA A 522 4.68 -27.81 4.58
N ALA A 523 5.51 -27.22 5.46
CA ALA A 523 6.66 -26.42 5.05
C ALA A 523 7.69 -27.26 4.27
N LYS A 524 7.95 -28.51 4.70
CA LYS A 524 8.78 -29.47 3.95
C LYS A 524 8.17 -29.81 2.59
N ALA A 525 6.85 -29.98 2.51
CA ALA A 525 6.14 -30.22 1.25
C ALA A 525 6.27 -29.03 0.29
N MET A 526 6.18 -27.80 0.80
CA MET A 526 6.43 -26.60 0.01
C MET A 526 7.88 -26.51 -0.45
N CYS A 527 8.86 -26.80 0.41
CA CYS A 527 10.27 -26.85 0.02
C CYS A 527 10.49 -27.84 -1.12
N ARG A 528 9.92 -29.06 -1.05
CA ARG A 528 9.95 -30.03 -2.14
C ARG A 528 9.30 -29.48 -3.42
N GLY A 529 8.12 -28.86 -3.31
CA GLY A 529 7.42 -28.24 -4.45
C GLY A 529 8.18 -27.09 -5.10
N TYR A 530 9.04 -26.39 -4.35
CA TYR A 530 9.93 -25.34 -4.86
C TYR A 530 11.32 -25.86 -5.29
N GLY A 531 11.62 -27.16 -5.14
CA GLY A 531 12.94 -27.72 -5.42
C GLY A 531 14.03 -27.28 -4.43
N ILE A 532 13.66 -26.92 -3.20
CA ILE A 532 14.57 -26.50 -2.15
C ILE A 532 15.05 -27.72 -1.36
N ASN A 533 16.36 -27.96 -1.31
CA ASN A 533 16.93 -29.06 -0.55
C ASN A 533 17.17 -28.64 0.91
N ILE A 534 16.26 -29.02 1.78
CA ILE A 534 16.32 -28.76 3.23
C ILE A 534 17.47 -29.48 3.95
N HIS A 535 18.10 -30.49 3.32
CA HIS A 535 19.24 -31.19 3.90
C HIS A 535 20.58 -30.59 3.49
N SER A 536 20.59 -29.68 2.50
CA SER A 536 21.81 -28.96 2.13
C SER A 536 22.26 -28.05 3.27
N ALA A 537 23.55 -28.14 3.61
CA ALA A 537 24.19 -27.28 4.59
C ALA A 537 24.49 -25.87 4.03
N THR A 538 24.61 -25.75 2.70
CA THR A 538 25.03 -24.52 2.01
C THR A 538 23.91 -23.79 1.30
N GLN A 539 22.78 -24.46 1.03
CA GLN A 539 21.66 -23.82 0.34
C GLN A 539 21.04 -22.75 1.23
N ALA A 540 21.01 -21.52 0.73
CA ALA A 540 20.31 -20.39 1.33
C ALA A 540 19.10 -19.99 0.47
N VAL A 541 18.05 -19.50 1.11
CA VAL A 541 16.91 -18.89 0.45
C VAL A 541 16.88 -17.41 0.85
N GLY A 542 16.96 -16.52 -0.13
CA GLY A 542 16.96 -15.07 0.12
C GLY A 542 15.65 -14.59 0.74
N ARG A 543 15.74 -13.62 1.65
CA ARG A 543 14.56 -12.95 2.24
C ARG A 543 13.71 -12.28 1.15
N PRO A 544 12.38 -12.22 1.31
CA PRO A 544 11.51 -11.51 0.37
C PRO A 544 11.95 -10.05 0.22
N GLY A 545 12.09 -9.60 -1.03
CA GLY A 545 12.53 -8.26 -1.38
C GLY A 545 14.05 -8.03 -1.35
N ARG A 546 14.86 -9.05 -1.01
CA ARG A 546 16.33 -8.96 -1.12
C ARG A 546 16.87 -9.48 -2.45
N SER A 547 16.09 -10.26 -3.20
CA SER A 547 16.52 -10.79 -4.51
C SER A 547 16.05 -9.87 -5.63
N ARG A 548 16.90 -9.67 -6.65
CA ARG A 548 16.52 -8.90 -7.84
C ARG A 548 15.48 -9.57 -8.73
N HIS A 549 15.32 -10.89 -8.61
CA HIS A 549 14.19 -11.58 -9.22
C HIS A 549 12.84 -11.09 -8.70
N ASN A 550 12.76 -10.52 -7.48
CA ASN A 550 11.51 -9.97 -6.93
C ASN A 550 10.97 -8.78 -7.68
N TYR A 551 11.83 -8.13 -8.45
CA TYR A 551 11.53 -6.90 -9.16
C TYR A 551 11.61 -7.10 -10.67
N GLY A 552 11.76 -8.34 -11.17
CA GLY A 552 12.02 -8.60 -12.59
C GLY A 552 13.31 -7.93 -13.08
N ALA A 553 14.30 -7.78 -12.17
CA ALA A 553 15.55 -7.07 -12.42
C ALA A 553 16.77 -8.02 -12.43
N ALA A 554 16.52 -9.33 -12.53
CA ALA A 554 17.55 -10.35 -12.63
C ALA A 554 17.12 -11.50 -13.53
N VAL A 555 18.13 -12.20 -14.05
CA VAL A 555 17.99 -13.43 -14.83
C VAL A 555 19.07 -14.44 -14.38
N ASP A 556 18.64 -15.68 -14.17
CA ASP A 556 19.54 -16.81 -13.97
C ASP A 556 19.75 -17.47 -15.33
N LEU A 557 20.99 -17.48 -15.81
CA LEU A 557 21.33 -17.87 -17.19
C LEU A 557 22.28 -19.06 -17.22
N ASN A 558 21.82 -20.20 -17.74
CA ASN A 558 22.73 -21.28 -18.15
C ASN A 558 23.39 -20.92 -19.48
N ILE A 559 24.66 -20.55 -19.44
CA ILE A 559 25.47 -20.13 -20.60
C ILE A 559 26.55 -21.18 -20.86
N ALA A 560 26.62 -21.69 -22.09
CA ALA A 560 27.61 -22.68 -22.50
C ALA A 560 28.11 -22.43 -23.93
N GLY A 561 29.31 -22.93 -24.24
CA GLY A 561 29.90 -22.83 -25.58
C GLY A 561 30.37 -21.42 -25.97
N TYR A 562 30.71 -20.57 -24.99
CA TYR A 562 31.17 -19.20 -25.22
C TYR A 562 32.67 -19.08 -25.49
N VAL A 563 33.50 -20.01 -25.00
CA VAL A 563 34.96 -19.96 -25.16
C VAL A 563 35.35 -20.05 -26.65
N GLY A 564 36.16 -19.11 -27.11
CA GLY A 564 36.61 -18.96 -28.51
C GLY A 564 35.58 -18.31 -29.43
N LYS A 565 34.42 -17.84 -28.92
CA LYS A 565 33.41 -17.14 -29.71
C LYS A 565 33.68 -15.63 -29.76
N ARG A 566 33.10 -14.97 -30.77
CA ARG A 566 33.08 -13.51 -30.86
C ARG A 566 31.65 -13.00 -30.68
N ILE A 567 31.46 -12.07 -29.75
CA ILE A 567 30.17 -11.47 -29.39
C ILE A 567 30.24 -9.96 -29.60
N ARG A 568 29.12 -9.33 -29.95
CA ARG A 568 29.04 -7.87 -29.96
C ARG A 568 28.80 -7.35 -28.55
N ASP A 569 29.51 -6.30 -28.14
CA ASP A 569 29.18 -5.54 -26.95
C ASP A 569 28.03 -4.55 -27.20
N ALA A 570 27.65 -3.78 -26.17
CA ALA A 570 26.57 -2.80 -26.27
C ALA A 570 26.85 -1.64 -27.23
N SER A 571 28.12 -1.40 -27.60
CA SER A 571 28.53 -0.41 -28.62
C SER A 571 28.47 -0.98 -30.05
N GLY A 572 28.34 -2.30 -30.18
CA GLY A 572 28.37 -3.03 -31.46
C GLY A 572 29.74 -3.57 -31.83
N THR A 573 30.76 -3.41 -30.96
CA THR A 573 32.13 -3.87 -31.22
C THR A 573 32.27 -5.37 -30.97
N GLN A 574 33.02 -6.07 -31.82
CA GLN A 574 33.26 -7.51 -31.71
C GLN A 574 34.33 -7.85 -30.67
N VAL A 575 33.91 -8.43 -29.55
CA VAL A 575 34.76 -8.89 -28.44
C VAL A 575 34.95 -10.41 -28.53
N GLN A 576 36.19 -10.87 -28.35
CA GLN A 576 36.49 -12.30 -28.26
C GLN A 576 36.31 -12.78 -26.81
N LEU A 577 35.68 -13.94 -26.63
CA LEU A 577 35.42 -14.55 -25.33
C LEU A 577 36.36 -15.72 -25.11
N ASP A 578 37.46 -15.52 -24.39
CA ASP A 578 38.39 -16.59 -24.05
C ASP A 578 38.15 -17.13 -22.63
N SER A 579 37.41 -16.38 -21.81
CA SER A 579 37.15 -16.69 -20.40
C SER A 579 35.77 -16.22 -19.94
N PHE A 580 35.35 -16.68 -18.75
CA PHE A 580 34.15 -16.16 -18.10
C PHE A 580 34.30 -14.69 -17.70
N ALA A 581 35.53 -14.20 -17.49
CA ALA A 581 35.78 -12.79 -17.17
C ALA A 581 35.37 -11.89 -18.35
N ASP A 582 35.66 -12.31 -19.59
CA ASP A 582 35.28 -11.59 -20.80
C ASP A 582 33.75 -11.53 -20.94
N LEU A 583 33.08 -12.66 -20.66
CA LEU A 583 31.61 -12.71 -20.70
C LEU A 583 30.98 -11.78 -19.65
N LYS A 584 31.56 -11.69 -18.44
CA LYS A 584 31.11 -10.74 -17.41
C LYS A 584 31.27 -9.30 -17.86
N GLN A 585 32.37 -8.98 -18.53
CA GLN A 585 32.62 -7.64 -19.05
C GLN A 585 31.58 -7.27 -20.12
N VAL A 586 31.32 -8.15 -21.09
CA VAL A 586 30.31 -7.90 -22.12
C VAL A 586 28.92 -7.72 -21.50
N GLY A 587 28.54 -8.55 -20.52
CA GLY A 587 27.29 -8.36 -19.79
C GLY A 587 27.23 -7.00 -19.09
N HIS A 588 28.31 -6.59 -18.43
CA HIS A 588 28.41 -5.28 -17.78
C HIS A 588 28.19 -4.13 -18.79
N ASP A 589 28.69 -4.24 -20.01
CA ASP A 589 28.52 -3.23 -21.07
C ASP A 589 27.05 -3.10 -21.50
N TYR A 590 26.31 -4.20 -21.51
CA TYR A 590 24.85 -4.20 -21.70
C TYR A 590 24.06 -3.70 -20.46
N GLY A 591 24.73 -3.44 -19.34
CA GLY A 591 24.07 -3.13 -18.06
C GLY A 591 23.43 -4.36 -17.41
N VAL A 592 23.98 -5.55 -17.69
CA VAL A 592 23.59 -6.85 -17.13
C VAL A 592 24.79 -7.40 -16.36
N ILE A 593 24.82 -7.15 -15.06
CA ILE A 593 25.98 -7.35 -14.21
C ILE A 593 25.87 -8.69 -13.48
N TYR A 594 26.93 -9.51 -13.58
CA TYR A 594 27.03 -10.80 -12.91
C TYR A 594 27.24 -10.64 -11.39
N TYR A 595 26.50 -11.42 -10.60
CA TYR A 595 26.65 -11.48 -9.15
C TYR A 595 27.57 -12.65 -8.75
N PRO A 596 28.75 -12.40 -8.15
CA PRO A 596 29.77 -13.43 -7.93
C PRO A 596 29.45 -14.43 -6.81
N HIS A 597 28.49 -14.14 -5.94
CA HIS A 597 28.15 -15.03 -4.83
C HIS A 597 27.07 -16.06 -5.17
N GLU A 598 26.47 -15.98 -6.36
CA GLU A 598 25.52 -16.98 -6.86
C GLU A 598 25.95 -17.47 -8.25
N ASN A 599 25.81 -18.76 -8.48
CA ASN A 599 26.11 -19.33 -9.78
C ASN A 599 25.09 -18.81 -10.79
N MET A 600 25.60 -18.20 -11.86
CA MET A 600 24.83 -17.83 -13.04
C MET A 600 23.73 -16.77 -12.82
N HIS A 601 23.83 -15.99 -11.74
CA HIS A 601 22.91 -14.88 -11.45
C HIS A 601 23.38 -13.57 -12.07
N TRP A 602 22.53 -12.93 -12.87
CA TRP A 602 22.80 -11.65 -13.52
C TRP A 602 21.69 -10.66 -13.21
N SER A 603 22.01 -9.40 -12.93
CA SER A 603 21.03 -8.38 -12.60
C SER A 603 21.41 -7.00 -13.15
N ASP A 604 20.53 -6.02 -13.04
CA ASP A 604 20.79 -4.66 -13.49
C ASP A 604 21.87 -3.90 -12.68
N THR A 605 22.30 -4.50 -11.57
CA THR A 605 23.08 -3.85 -10.53
C THR A 605 24.20 -4.74 -9.99
N GLY A 606 24.16 -6.05 -10.29
CA GLY A 606 25.15 -7.03 -9.83
C GLY A 606 25.14 -7.25 -8.32
N HIS A 607 24.02 -6.88 -7.68
CA HIS A 607 23.89 -6.48 -6.27
C HIS A 607 24.81 -7.13 -5.26
#